data_AF-A0A376B5E4-F1
#
_entry.id   AF-A0A376B5E4-F1
#
_cell.length_a   1.000
_cell.length_b   1.000
_cell.length_c   1.000
_cell.angle_alpha   90.00
_cell.angle_beta   90.00
_cell.angle_gamma   90.00
#
_symmetry.space_group_name_H-M   'P 1'
#
loop_
_entity.id
_entity.type
_entity.pdbx_description
1 polymer ?
#
loop_
_entity_poly.entity_id
_entity_poly.type
_entity_poly.pdbx_seq_one_letter_code
_entity_poly.pdbx_strand_id
1 'polypeptide(L)'
;MSAPKAQKWYPAEDIKTPKKVRKASHPQKLRASLVPGTVLILLAGRFRGKRVVYLKHLEDNTLLVSGPFKVNGVPLRRVNARYVIATSTKVSVAGVNVEKFDVAYFAREELNKKQKSEAKFFNEDQPKKEVAAKRVEDQKVVDKALLAEIKKTPLLKQYLAASFSLKSGDKPHLLKF
;
A
#
# COMPACT_ATOMS: atom_id res chain seq x y z
N MET A 1 -38.53 25.87 -19.54
CA MET A 1 -38.10 25.17 -18.30
C MET A 1 -39.35 24.56 -17.67
N SER A 2 -39.54 23.24 -17.75
CA SER A 2 -40.72 22.59 -17.13
C SER A 2 -40.59 22.61 -15.61
N ALA A 3 -41.67 22.91 -14.90
CA ALA A 3 -41.69 22.89 -13.43
C ALA A 3 -41.27 21.51 -12.89
N PRO A 4 -40.52 21.44 -11.77
CA PRO A 4 -40.13 20.17 -11.17
C PRO A 4 -41.37 19.39 -10.72
N LYS A 5 -41.44 18.10 -11.11
CA LYS A 5 -42.57 17.23 -10.81
C LYS A 5 -42.57 16.86 -9.32
N ALA A 6 -43.71 16.99 -8.66
CA ALA A 6 -43.89 16.66 -7.25
C ALA A 6 -43.59 15.18 -6.97
N GLN A 7 -43.05 14.89 -5.77
CA GLN A 7 -42.79 13.51 -5.34
C GLN A 7 -44.11 12.79 -5.08
N LYS A 8 -44.16 11.48 -5.36
CA LYS A 8 -45.37 10.65 -5.14
C LYS A 8 -45.61 10.33 -3.66
N TRP A 9 -44.57 10.44 -2.83
CA TRP A 9 -44.59 10.08 -1.41
C TRP A 9 -43.83 11.14 -0.61
N TYR A 10 -44.42 11.60 0.48
CA TYR A 10 -43.82 12.57 1.42
C TYR A 10 -43.71 11.92 2.81
N PRO A 11 -42.55 12.04 3.49
CA PRO A 11 -42.41 11.56 4.86
C PRO A 11 -43.30 12.38 5.81
N ALA A 12 -43.73 11.77 6.93
CA ALA A 12 -44.56 12.42 7.94
C ALA A 12 -43.78 13.45 8.79
N GLU A 13 -42.46 13.31 8.87
CA GLU A 13 -41.59 14.18 9.67
C GLU A 13 -40.39 14.67 8.83
N ASP A 14 -39.97 15.91 9.10
CA ASP A 14 -38.80 16.51 8.48
C ASP A 14 -37.50 16.08 9.18
N ILE A 15 -36.50 15.67 8.40
CA ILE A 15 -35.17 15.36 8.91
C ILE A 15 -34.37 16.65 9.02
N LYS A 16 -33.98 17.04 10.24
CA LYS A 16 -33.16 18.23 10.49
C LYS A 16 -31.82 18.14 9.76
N THR A 17 -31.47 19.18 9.01
CA THR A 17 -30.19 19.24 8.29
C THR A 17 -29.01 19.45 9.25
N PRO A 18 -27.87 18.78 9.02
CA PRO A 18 -26.68 19.00 9.83
C PRO A 18 -26.11 20.40 9.60
N LYS A 19 -25.54 20.99 10.65
CA LYS A 19 -24.91 22.33 10.58
C LYS A 19 -23.71 22.32 9.64
N LYS A 20 -23.44 23.45 8.98
CA LYS A 20 -22.26 23.63 8.11
C LYS A 20 -20.98 23.51 8.93
N VAL A 21 -20.23 22.43 8.70
CA VAL A 21 -18.94 22.15 9.37
C VAL A 21 -17.80 22.84 8.60
N ARG A 22 -16.86 23.48 9.32
CA ARG A 22 -15.67 24.15 8.76
C ARG A 22 -14.41 23.29 8.89
N LYS A 23 -14.43 22.07 8.34
CA LYS A 23 -13.24 21.19 8.32
C LYS A 23 -12.69 21.13 6.90
N ALA A 24 -11.37 21.27 6.77
CA ALA A 24 -10.65 21.16 5.51
C ALA A 24 -9.68 19.97 5.58
N SER A 25 -9.45 19.31 4.43
CA SER A 25 -8.43 18.27 4.32
C SER A 25 -7.06 18.95 4.20
N HIS A 26 -6.17 18.66 5.15
CA HIS A 26 -4.80 19.18 5.14
C HIS A 26 -3.85 18.11 4.63
N PRO A 27 -2.79 18.47 3.87
CA PRO A 27 -1.82 17.51 3.37
C PRO A 27 -1.10 16.83 4.54
N GLN A 28 -0.95 15.50 4.48
CA GLN A 28 -0.23 14.77 5.51
C GLN A 28 1.27 15.04 5.42
N LYS A 29 1.87 15.38 6.56
CA LYS A 29 3.33 15.48 6.69
C LYS A 29 3.92 14.12 7.07
N LEU A 30 4.82 13.60 6.25
CA LEU A 30 5.60 12.40 6.58
C LEU A 30 6.71 12.74 7.58
N ARG A 31 7.15 11.71 8.32
CA ARG A 31 8.33 11.79 9.19
C ARG A 31 9.59 11.99 8.33
N ALA A 32 10.58 12.73 8.84
CA ALA A 32 11.82 13.00 8.12
C ALA A 32 12.63 11.75 7.75
N SER A 33 12.44 10.63 8.44
CA SER A 33 13.10 9.35 8.13
C SER A 33 12.54 8.65 6.89
N LEU A 34 11.32 8.99 6.46
CA LEU A 34 10.69 8.42 5.28
C LEU A 34 11.12 9.20 4.03
N VAL A 35 12.25 8.81 3.47
CA VAL A 35 12.82 9.36 2.24
C VAL A 35 12.83 8.27 1.16
N PRO A 36 12.45 8.57 -0.10
CA PRO A 36 12.51 7.59 -1.18
C PRO A 36 13.85 6.83 -1.21
N GLY A 37 13.79 5.51 -1.23
CA GLY A 37 14.95 4.62 -1.23
C GLY A 37 15.34 4.07 0.13
N THR A 38 14.79 4.62 1.21
CA THR A 38 14.99 4.07 2.55
C THR A 38 14.42 2.65 2.63
N VAL A 39 15.17 1.74 3.27
CA VAL A 39 14.67 0.40 3.58
C VAL A 39 13.74 0.47 4.78
N LEU A 40 12.59 -0.17 4.64
CA LEU A 40 11.46 -0.17 5.53
C LEU A 40 11.26 -1.57 6.11
N ILE A 41 10.96 -1.69 7.39
CA ILE A 41 10.51 -2.93 8.02
C ILE A 41 8.98 -2.87 8.15
N LEU A 42 8.28 -3.81 7.51
CA LEU A 42 6.83 -3.93 7.64
C LEU A 42 6.45 -4.53 8.99
N LEU A 43 5.57 -3.86 9.73
CA LEU A 43 5.11 -4.38 11.03
C LEU A 43 3.80 -5.16 10.95
N ALA A 44 2.96 -4.84 9.97
CA ALA A 44 1.61 -5.38 9.87
C ALA A 44 1.31 -6.08 8.53
N GLY A 45 0.29 -6.94 8.55
CA GLY A 45 -0.22 -7.65 7.39
C GLY A 45 0.52 -8.93 7.04
N ARG A 46 0.23 -9.47 5.84
CA ARG A 46 0.80 -10.74 5.35
C ARG A 46 2.33 -10.73 5.27
N PHE A 47 2.90 -9.58 4.92
CA PHE A 47 4.35 -9.41 4.72
C PHE A 47 5.07 -8.79 5.92
N ARG A 48 4.50 -8.90 7.13
CA ARG A 48 5.15 -8.42 8.36
C ARG A 48 6.53 -9.05 8.55
N GLY A 49 7.45 -8.29 9.13
CA GLY A 49 8.86 -8.63 9.30
C GLY A 49 9.69 -8.47 8.02
N LYS A 50 9.10 -8.38 6.83
CA LYS A 50 9.88 -8.20 5.59
C LYS A 50 10.52 -6.82 5.52
N ARG A 51 11.74 -6.77 4.97
CA ARG A 51 12.49 -5.55 4.69
C ARG A 51 12.29 -5.14 3.24
N VAL A 52 11.85 -3.91 3.00
CA VAL A 52 11.23 -3.51 1.74
C VAL A 52 11.70 -2.10 1.36
N VAL A 53 11.81 -1.76 0.08
CA VAL A 53 12.32 -0.45 -0.35
C VAL A 53 11.17 0.54 -0.56
N TYR A 54 11.27 1.72 0.05
CA TYR A 54 10.32 2.81 -0.16
C TYR A 54 10.53 3.47 -1.53
N LEU A 55 9.46 3.70 -2.30
CA LEU A 55 9.54 4.31 -3.63
C LEU A 55 8.94 5.72 -3.67
N LYS A 56 7.65 5.87 -3.33
CA LYS A 56 6.88 7.12 -3.54
C LYS A 56 5.77 7.27 -2.51
N HIS A 57 5.46 8.52 -2.11
CA HIS A 57 4.26 8.84 -1.33
C HIS A 57 3.04 8.95 -2.25
N LEU A 58 1.93 8.30 -1.89
CA LEU A 58 0.68 8.31 -2.66
C LEU A 58 -0.34 9.30 -2.06
N GLU A 59 -1.33 9.68 -2.88
CA GLU A 59 -2.36 10.67 -2.54
C GLU A 59 -3.31 10.22 -1.42
N ASP A 60 -3.45 8.91 -1.21
CA ASP A 60 -4.23 8.32 -0.11
C ASP A 60 -3.45 8.26 1.22
N ASN A 61 -2.33 8.98 1.31
CA ASN A 61 -1.39 9.00 2.43
C ASN A 61 -0.74 7.64 2.73
N THR A 62 -0.73 6.73 1.76
CA THR A 62 0.03 5.48 1.83
C THR A 62 1.36 5.60 1.10
N LEU A 63 2.24 4.65 1.37
CA LEU A 63 3.55 4.52 0.76
C LEU A 63 3.48 3.45 -0.32
N LEU A 64 4.03 3.77 -1.49
CA LEU A 64 4.36 2.78 -2.50
C LEU A 64 5.70 2.14 -2.16
N VAL A 65 5.69 0.82 -2.06
CA VAL A 65 6.81 0.04 -1.53
C VAL A 65 7.01 -1.19 -2.42
N SER A 66 8.27 -1.57 -2.67
CA SER A 66 8.63 -2.80 -3.39
C SER A 66 9.74 -3.51 -2.65
N GLY A 67 9.58 -4.79 -2.37
CA GLY A 67 10.64 -5.63 -1.82
C GLY A 67 11.04 -6.53 -2.93
N PRO A 68 12.01 -6.11 -3.77
CA PRO A 68 12.11 -6.57 -5.15
C PRO A 68 11.68 -8.02 -5.26
N PHE A 69 10.60 -8.31 -5.97
CA PHE A 69 9.78 -9.51 -5.76
C PHE A 69 10.62 -10.79 -5.84
N LYS A 70 11.66 -10.76 -6.70
CA LYS A 70 12.67 -11.83 -6.85
C LYS A 70 13.56 -12.11 -5.62
N VAL A 71 13.63 -11.20 -4.65
CA VAL A 71 14.49 -11.30 -3.45
C VAL A 71 13.71 -11.84 -2.26
N ASN A 72 12.57 -11.25 -1.92
CA ASN A 72 11.84 -11.58 -0.71
C ASN A 72 10.34 -11.86 -0.91
N GLY A 73 9.87 -11.84 -2.16
CA GLY A 73 8.49 -12.16 -2.53
C GLY A 73 7.46 -11.07 -2.25
N VAL A 74 7.88 -9.85 -1.88
CA VAL A 74 6.95 -8.73 -1.63
C VAL A 74 6.72 -7.94 -2.92
N PRO A 75 5.53 -7.99 -3.53
CA PRO A 75 5.27 -7.25 -4.76
C PRO A 75 5.15 -5.74 -4.48
N LEU A 76 5.04 -4.95 -5.55
CA LEU A 76 4.59 -3.56 -5.50
C LEU A 76 3.28 -3.48 -4.73
N ARG A 77 3.32 -2.75 -3.61
CA ARG A 77 2.21 -2.72 -2.66
C ARG A 77 2.10 -1.38 -1.97
N ARG A 78 0.86 -1.00 -1.67
CA ARG A 78 0.53 0.13 -0.79
C ARG A 78 0.65 -0.26 0.68
N VAL A 79 1.28 0.59 1.46
CA VAL A 79 1.50 0.39 2.90
C VAL A 79 1.25 1.69 3.66
N ASN A 80 0.52 1.64 4.76
CA ASN A 80 0.33 2.83 5.59
C ASN A 80 1.62 3.20 6.33
N ALA A 81 1.98 4.49 6.32
CA ALA A 81 3.21 5.02 6.92
C ALA A 81 3.38 4.72 8.42
N ARG A 82 2.29 4.51 9.18
CA ARG A 82 2.36 4.18 10.62
C ARG A 82 2.78 2.74 10.90
N TYR A 83 2.56 1.82 9.97
CA TYR A 83 2.86 0.38 10.17
C TYR A 83 4.23 -0.03 9.66
N VAL A 84 5.17 0.91 9.68
CA VAL A 84 6.50 0.75 9.11
C VAL A 84 7.54 1.37 10.05
N ILE A 85 8.68 0.69 10.18
CA ILE A 85 9.89 1.27 10.74
C ILE A 85 10.81 1.64 9.58
N ALA A 86 11.16 2.93 9.48
CA ALA A 86 12.18 3.38 8.55
C ALA A 86 13.56 3.12 9.14
N THR A 87 14.40 2.39 8.40
CA THR A 87 15.79 2.17 8.80
C THR A 87 16.68 3.30 8.33
N SER A 88 17.92 3.33 8.81
CA SER A 88 18.98 4.23 8.37
C SER A 88 19.54 3.89 6.98
N THR A 89 19.36 2.64 6.53
CA THR A 89 19.88 2.17 5.23
C THR A 89 19.07 2.73 4.06
N LYS A 90 19.75 3.25 3.04
CA LYS A 90 19.16 3.86 1.85
C LYS A 90 19.75 3.27 0.58
N VAL A 91 18.90 3.10 -0.42
CA VAL A 91 19.25 2.66 -1.78
C VAL A 91 18.91 3.80 -2.74
N SER A 92 19.75 4.04 -3.75
CA SER A 92 19.46 5.07 -4.75
C SER A 92 18.29 4.65 -5.64
N VAL A 93 17.30 5.52 -5.82
CA VAL A 93 16.06 5.23 -6.56
C VAL A 93 15.88 6.10 -7.80
N ALA A 94 16.88 6.93 -8.15
CA ALA A 94 16.79 7.90 -9.25
C ALA A 94 16.49 7.24 -10.61
N GLY A 95 16.89 5.99 -10.82
CA GLY A 95 16.67 5.25 -12.07
C GLY A 95 15.37 4.43 -12.14
N VAL A 96 14.48 4.53 -11.13
CA VAL A 96 13.23 3.77 -11.12
C VAL A 96 12.08 4.66 -11.57
N ASN A 97 11.37 4.27 -12.62
CA ASN A 97 10.16 4.96 -13.04
C ASN A 97 8.98 4.58 -12.11
N VAL A 98 8.46 5.57 -11.37
CA VAL A 98 7.38 5.40 -10.39
C VAL A 98 6.15 6.26 -10.73
N GLU A 99 6.18 7.01 -11.84
CA GLU A 99 5.15 8.02 -12.15
C GLU A 99 3.79 7.39 -12.45
N LYS A 100 3.80 6.26 -13.16
CA LYS A 100 2.62 5.49 -13.55
C LYS A 100 1.78 4.96 -12.37
N PHE A 101 2.36 4.85 -11.17
CA PHE A 101 1.68 4.21 -10.04
C PHE A 101 0.95 5.24 -9.17
N ASP A 102 -0.37 5.15 -9.20
CA ASP A 102 -1.32 5.94 -8.43
C ASP A 102 -2.25 5.04 -7.59
N VAL A 103 -3.18 5.66 -6.86
CA VAL A 103 -4.14 4.93 -6.00
C VAL A 103 -5.10 4.09 -6.84
N ALA A 104 -5.50 4.58 -8.01
CA ALA A 104 -6.41 3.90 -8.94
C ALA A 104 -5.81 2.60 -9.49
N TYR A 105 -4.51 2.58 -9.81
CA TYR A 105 -3.79 1.39 -10.23
C TYR A 105 -3.89 0.23 -9.22
N PHE A 106 -3.94 0.55 -7.92
CA PHE A 106 -4.07 -0.41 -6.83
C PHE A 106 -5.49 -0.54 -6.28
N ALA A 107 -6.49 0.03 -6.95
CA ALA A 107 -7.88 -0.17 -6.58
C ALA A 107 -8.22 -1.67 -6.65
N ARG A 108 -9.02 -2.13 -5.69
CA ARG A 108 -9.53 -3.50 -5.70
C ARG A 108 -10.71 -3.54 -6.66
N GLU A 109 -10.74 -4.54 -7.52
CA GLU A 109 -11.89 -4.79 -8.38
C GLU A 109 -13.17 -4.98 -7.54
N GLU A 110 -14.21 -4.24 -7.87
CA GLU A 110 -15.48 -4.29 -7.15
C GLU A 110 -16.21 -5.59 -7.50
N LEU A 111 -16.55 -6.36 -6.46
CA LEU A 111 -17.43 -7.52 -6.63
C LEU A 111 -18.86 -7.00 -6.79
N ASN A 112 -19.49 -7.31 -7.92
CA ASN A 112 -20.86 -6.91 -8.22
C ASN A 112 -21.81 -7.46 -7.14
N LYS A 113 -22.38 -6.58 -6.30
CA LYS A 113 -23.27 -6.94 -5.18
C LYS A 113 -24.67 -7.38 -5.60
N LYS A 114 -24.90 -7.66 -6.90
CA LYS A 114 -26.24 -7.84 -7.49
C LYS A 114 -26.95 -9.15 -7.15
N GLN A 115 -26.35 -10.08 -6.43
CA GLN A 115 -26.99 -11.36 -6.09
C GLN A 115 -26.71 -11.74 -4.64
N LYS A 116 -27.60 -11.30 -3.73
CA LYS A 116 -27.72 -11.87 -2.39
C LYS A 116 -28.66 -13.08 -2.50
N SER A 117 -28.10 -14.25 -2.80
CA SER A 117 -28.78 -15.53 -2.56
C SER A 117 -27.97 -16.32 -1.54
N GLU A 118 -28.64 -17.03 -0.64
CA GLU A 118 -28.03 -17.84 0.44
C GLU A 118 -26.99 -18.84 -0.10
N ALA A 119 -27.17 -19.34 -1.32
CA ALA A 119 -26.28 -20.29 -1.97
C ALA A 119 -24.85 -19.75 -2.25
N LYS A 120 -24.65 -18.44 -2.37
CA LYS A 120 -23.30 -17.85 -2.56
C LYS A 120 -22.56 -17.57 -1.24
N PHE A 121 -23.23 -17.69 -0.09
CA PHE A 121 -22.61 -17.46 1.22
C PHE A 121 -21.69 -18.62 1.62
N PHE A 122 -21.97 -19.84 1.15
CA PHE A 122 -21.22 -21.07 1.45
C PHE A 122 -20.29 -21.55 0.33
N ASN A 123 -20.18 -20.84 -0.80
CA ASN A 123 -19.28 -21.26 -1.88
C ASN A 123 -17.81 -21.09 -1.45
N GLU A 124 -17.19 -22.20 -1.07
CA GLU A 124 -15.75 -22.37 -0.84
C GLU A 124 -14.95 -22.28 -2.16
N ASP A 125 -15.61 -22.42 -3.31
CA ASP A 125 -15.06 -22.22 -4.65
C ASP A 125 -14.96 -20.73 -5.04
N GLN A 126 -14.36 -19.91 -4.18
CA GLN A 126 -13.94 -18.59 -4.65
C GLN A 126 -12.85 -18.77 -5.71
N PRO A 127 -13.03 -18.25 -6.95
CA PRO A 127 -12.02 -18.35 -7.98
C PRO A 127 -10.72 -17.75 -7.44
N LYS A 128 -9.62 -18.51 -7.55
CA LYS A 128 -8.29 -18.04 -7.18
C LYS A 128 -8.05 -16.70 -7.88
N LYS A 129 -7.64 -15.69 -7.12
CA LYS A 129 -7.35 -14.37 -7.68
C LYS A 129 -6.19 -14.49 -8.67
N GLU A 130 -6.50 -14.48 -9.95
CA GLU A 130 -5.50 -14.42 -11.00
C GLU A 130 -4.83 -13.04 -11.00
N VAL A 131 -3.51 -13.03 -11.16
CA VAL A 131 -2.75 -11.79 -11.21
C VAL A 131 -2.78 -11.28 -12.65
N ALA A 132 -3.30 -10.07 -12.85
CA ALA A 132 -3.30 -9.43 -14.16
C ALA A 132 -1.87 -9.36 -14.76
N ALA A 133 -1.72 -9.76 -16.02
CA ALA A 133 -0.42 -9.82 -16.71
C ALA A 133 0.35 -8.49 -16.66
N LYS A 134 -0.37 -7.37 -16.79
CA LYS A 134 0.17 -6.01 -16.64
C LYS A 134 0.97 -5.79 -15.35
N ARG A 135 0.46 -6.29 -14.21
CA ARG A 135 1.15 -6.14 -12.91
C ARG A 135 2.44 -6.94 -12.84
N VAL A 136 2.50 -8.08 -13.53
CA VAL A 136 3.70 -8.93 -13.61
C VAL A 136 4.79 -8.23 -14.42
N GLU A 137 4.43 -7.60 -15.54
CA GLU A 137 5.36 -6.84 -16.37
C GLU A 137 5.90 -5.60 -15.65
N ASP A 138 5.00 -4.81 -15.08
CA ASP A 138 5.36 -3.60 -14.32
C ASP A 138 6.30 -3.95 -13.15
N GLN A 139 6.07 -5.07 -12.46
CA GLN A 139 6.97 -5.56 -11.42
C GLN A 139 8.37 -5.90 -11.95
N LYS A 140 8.46 -6.59 -13.10
CA LYS A 140 9.76 -6.96 -13.69
C LYS A 140 10.59 -5.73 -14.05
N VAL A 141 9.95 -4.68 -14.56
CA VAL A 141 10.61 -3.42 -14.92
C VAL A 141 11.19 -2.73 -13.69
N VAL A 142 10.39 -2.54 -12.64
CA VAL A 142 10.83 -1.90 -11.39
C VAL A 142 11.91 -2.73 -10.69
N ASP A 143 11.73 -4.05 -10.61
CA ASP A 143 12.71 -4.94 -9.98
C ASP A 143 14.05 -4.92 -10.70
N LYS A 144 14.07 -4.82 -12.03
CA LYS A 144 15.32 -4.78 -12.81
C LYS A 144 16.18 -3.58 -12.39
N ALA A 145 15.59 -2.41 -12.25
CA ALA A 145 16.29 -1.20 -11.81
C ALA A 145 16.76 -1.31 -10.36
N LEU A 146 15.89 -1.74 -9.43
CA LEU A 146 16.25 -1.88 -8.01
C LEU A 146 17.34 -2.93 -7.79
N LEU A 147 17.29 -4.07 -8.50
CA LEU A 147 18.28 -5.13 -8.37
C LEU A 147 19.66 -4.71 -8.86
N ALA A 148 19.75 -3.82 -9.85
CA ALA A 148 21.02 -3.29 -10.31
C ALA A 148 21.70 -2.48 -9.20
N GLU A 149 20.93 -1.68 -8.45
CA GLU A 149 21.45 -0.88 -7.34
C GLU A 149 21.78 -1.74 -6.12
N ILE A 150 20.89 -2.67 -5.74
CA ILE A 150 21.07 -3.54 -4.57
C ILE A 150 22.33 -4.40 -4.67
N LYS A 151 22.74 -4.79 -5.87
CA LYS A 151 23.96 -5.58 -6.08
C LYS A 151 25.25 -4.79 -5.87
N LYS A 152 25.21 -3.45 -5.95
CA LYS A 152 26.39 -2.60 -5.76
C LYS A 152 26.85 -2.60 -4.29
N THR A 153 25.90 -2.69 -3.36
CA THR A 153 26.19 -2.73 -1.93
C THR A 153 26.36 -4.18 -1.46
N PRO A 154 27.51 -4.53 -0.86
CA PRO A 154 27.72 -5.86 -0.30
C PRO A 154 26.64 -6.22 0.73
N LEU A 155 26.23 -7.48 0.76
CA LEU A 155 25.29 -8.06 1.73
C LEU A 155 23.84 -7.51 1.70
N LEU A 156 23.55 -6.47 0.93
CA LEU A 156 22.23 -5.82 0.93
C LEU A 156 21.13 -6.75 0.37
N LYS A 157 21.47 -7.60 -0.60
CA LYS A 157 20.56 -8.65 -1.11
C LYS A 157 20.17 -9.65 0.00
N GLN A 158 21.14 -10.16 0.76
CA GLN A 158 20.87 -11.07 1.89
C GLN A 158 20.05 -10.36 2.97
N TYR A 159 20.38 -9.10 3.26
CA TYR A 159 19.66 -8.28 4.23
C TYR A 159 18.18 -8.12 3.87
N LEU A 160 17.85 -7.83 2.61
CA LEU A 160 16.47 -7.70 2.14
C LEU A 160 15.71 -9.04 2.07
N ALA A 161 16.41 -10.15 1.81
CA ALA A 161 15.83 -11.48 1.79
C ALA A 161 15.43 -11.97 3.19
N ALA A 162 16.27 -11.68 4.19
CA ALA A 162 16.02 -12.04 5.58
C ALA A 162 14.87 -11.20 6.18
N SER A 163 13.99 -11.86 6.94
CA SER A 163 12.95 -11.19 7.72
C SER A 163 13.53 -10.63 9.02
N PHE A 164 12.98 -9.53 9.50
CA PHE A 164 13.21 -8.99 10.84
C PHE A 164 12.40 -9.76 11.88
N SER A 165 13.06 -10.10 12.98
CA SER A 165 12.46 -10.61 14.21
C SER A 165 13.23 -10.03 15.40
N LEU A 166 12.55 -9.88 16.53
CA LEU A 166 13.21 -9.59 17.81
C LEU A 166 13.71 -10.89 18.41
N LYS A 167 14.92 -10.88 18.95
CA LYS A 167 15.51 -11.99 19.70
C LYS A 167 15.40 -11.72 21.20
N SER A 168 15.65 -12.76 21.99
CA SER A 168 15.75 -12.63 23.44
C SER A 168 16.83 -11.61 23.81
N GLY A 169 16.45 -10.60 24.60
CA GLY A 169 17.34 -9.50 25.00
C GLY A 169 17.21 -8.23 24.15
N ASP A 170 16.60 -8.29 22.97
CA ASP A 170 16.39 -7.11 22.12
C ASP A 170 15.38 -6.15 22.75
N LYS A 171 15.78 -4.88 22.90
CA LYS A 171 14.95 -3.81 23.46
C LYS A 171 14.73 -2.74 22.39
N PRO A 172 13.54 -2.65 21.77
CA PRO A 172 13.30 -1.74 20.63
C PRO A 172 13.60 -0.26 20.88
N HIS A 173 13.49 0.21 22.13
CA HIS A 173 13.83 1.59 22.51
C HIS A 173 15.36 1.86 22.50
N LEU A 174 16.19 0.83 22.53
CA LEU A 174 17.65 0.93 22.41
C LEU A 174 18.14 0.65 20.99
N LEU A 175 17.34 -0.06 20.19
CA LEU A 175 17.69 -0.39 18.82
C LEU A 175 17.65 0.86 17.94
N LYS A 176 18.70 1.04 17.15
CA LYS A 176 18.73 2.01 16.05
C LYS A 176 18.33 1.27 14.78
N PHE A 177 17.24 1.71 14.19
CA PHE A 177 16.76 1.23 12.91
C PHE A 177 17.36 2.08 11.80
#